data_AF-A0A813KE73-F1
#
_entry.id   AF-A0A813KE73-F1
#
_cell.length_a   1.000
_cell.length_b   1.000
_cell.length_c   1.000
_cell.angle_alpha   90.00
_cell.angle_beta   90.00
_cell.angle_gamma   90.00
#
_symmetry.space_group_name_H-M   'P 1'
#
loop_
_entity.id
_entity.type
_entity.pdbx_description
1 polymer ?
#
loop_
_entity_poly.entity_id
_entity_poly.type
_entity_poly.pdbx_seq_one_letter_code
_entity_poly.pdbx_strand_id
1 'polypeptide(L)'
;GYSWAISGGEEAAEHFCGQNKINARQASEAHSLMQQLAELVQRRLSLASSGMELELPLRLRPPTSLQAKLIRECVLDGLIDHVAVACPDLGSHAYICADLGREKPVFIHNSSNTFRYRPSPSVIVFNEIISTHKHFMRDCIGVDPLLLAKRAALGKSPLLQLGEFLPVPAPRYMPEQDTVLAFASPSYVPLDHMLPTVEVDVPADTIFRYKVLAKALLEGQVIPGFPSVNLLARPSLVLHAPTNPRVAGIVSPLWQNKVGSRAQLIERWAVDSRFLLEGFLKWIPASMHEDVRLNWPPKASKQSAARRRGDENFR
;
A
#
# COMPACT_ATOMS: atom_id res chain seq x y z
N GLY A 1 4.43 -32.82 -5.19
CA GLY A 1 5.23 -33.97 -4.75
C GLY A 1 4.33 -35.01 -4.16
N TYR A 2 4.12 -35.00 -2.83
CA TYR A 2 3.34 -36.01 -2.12
C TYR A 2 1.92 -36.23 -2.66
N SER A 3 1.14 -35.16 -2.89
CA SER A 3 -0.23 -35.26 -3.44
C SER A 3 -0.31 -35.98 -4.80
N TRP A 4 0.76 -35.93 -5.60
CA TRP A 4 0.84 -36.66 -6.87
C TRP A 4 1.27 -38.11 -6.64
N ALA A 5 2.23 -38.35 -5.75
CA ALA A 5 2.69 -39.69 -5.41
C ALA A 5 1.57 -40.55 -4.79
N ILE A 6 0.79 -39.98 -3.86
CA ILE A 6 -0.35 -40.68 -3.24
C ILE A 6 -1.48 -41.00 -4.23
N SER A 7 -1.59 -40.23 -5.33
CA SER A 7 -2.54 -40.56 -6.41
C SER A 7 -2.16 -41.84 -7.17
N GLY A 8 -0.88 -42.26 -7.08
CA GLY A 8 -0.38 -43.53 -7.59
C GLY A 8 -0.37 -44.68 -6.56
N GLY A 9 -0.89 -44.46 -5.35
CA GLY A 9 -0.93 -45.44 -4.26
C GLY A 9 0.00 -45.13 -3.08
N GLU A 10 -0.22 -45.81 -1.96
CA GLU A 10 0.57 -45.63 -0.72
C GLU A 10 2.03 -46.00 -0.90
N GLU A 11 2.33 -47.12 -1.57
CA GLU A 11 3.71 -47.56 -1.86
C GLU A 11 4.49 -46.50 -2.65
N ALA A 12 3.85 -45.84 -3.63
CA ALA A 12 4.48 -44.80 -4.43
C ALA A 12 4.76 -43.54 -3.60
N ALA A 13 3.89 -43.22 -2.64
CA ALA A 13 4.08 -42.12 -1.70
C ALA A 13 5.19 -42.39 -0.69
N GLU A 14 5.28 -43.60 -0.15
CA GLU A 14 6.37 -44.03 0.74
C GLU A 14 7.72 -44.00 0.03
N HIS A 15 7.78 -44.55 -1.19
CA HIS A 15 8.98 -44.51 -2.03
C HIS A 15 9.41 -43.06 -2.32
N PHE A 16 8.48 -42.17 -2.67
CA PHE A 16 8.76 -40.75 -2.86
C PHE A 16 9.34 -40.09 -1.59
N CYS A 17 8.75 -40.37 -0.42
CA CYS A 17 9.25 -39.83 0.86
C CYS A 17 10.64 -40.36 1.19
N GLY A 18 10.90 -41.65 0.99
CA GLY A 18 12.20 -42.29 1.20
C GLY A 18 13.29 -41.68 0.32
N GLN A 19 13.01 -41.50 -0.97
CA GLN A 19 13.95 -40.88 -1.92
C GLN A 19 14.29 -39.43 -1.56
N ASN A 20 13.30 -38.65 -1.12
CA ASN A 20 13.47 -37.22 -0.82
C ASN A 20 13.83 -36.94 0.65
N LYS A 21 14.03 -37.98 1.48
CA LYS A 21 14.31 -37.86 2.93
C LYS A 21 13.24 -37.05 3.67
N ILE A 22 11.99 -37.23 3.28
CA ILE A 22 10.82 -36.60 3.90
C ILE A 22 10.20 -37.59 4.88
N ASN A 23 9.72 -37.12 6.03
CA ASN A 23 8.98 -37.96 6.96
C ASN A 23 7.59 -38.29 6.39
N ALA A 24 7.39 -39.56 6.00
CA ALA A 24 6.15 -40.02 5.37
C ALA A 24 4.91 -39.78 6.24
N ARG A 25 5.02 -39.98 7.56
CA ARG A 25 3.91 -39.76 8.48
C ARG A 25 3.48 -38.30 8.50
N GLN A 26 4.43 -37.38 8.66
CA GLN A 26 4.14 -35.93 8.67
C GLN A 26 3.60 -35.46 7.32
N ALA A 27 4.11 -35.98 6.21
CA ALA A 27 3.61 -35.66 4.88
C ALA A 27 2.16 -36.14 4.67
N SER A 28 1.82 -37.33 5.16
CA SER A 28 0.45 -37.86 5.14
C SER A 28 -0.51 -37.03 5.99
N GLU A 29 -0.10 -36.71 7.24
CA GLU A 29 -0.88 -35.87 8.15
C GLU A 29 -1.12 -34.47 7.55
N ALA A 30 -0.07 -33.83 6.98
CA ALA A 30 -0.20 -32.54 6.32
C ALA A 30 -1.12 -32.59 5.09
N HIS A 31 -1.07 -33.66 4.29
CA HIS A 31 -1.97 -33.85 3.16
C HIS A 31 -3.44 -34.01 3.61
N SER A 32 -3.68 -34.79 4.66
CA SER A 32 -5.01 -34.97 5.24
C SER A 32 -5.59 -33.64 5.76
N LEU A 33 -4.80 -32.89 6.54
CA LEU A 33 -5.19 -31.56 7.04
C LEU A 33 -5.50 -30.59 5.90
N MET A 34 -4.72 -30.61 4.83
CA MET A 34 -4.97 -29.79 3.64
C MET A 34 -6.33 -30.11 2.99
N GLN A 35 -6.70 -31.39 2.85
CA GLN A 35 -8.01 -31.78 2.31
C GLN A 35 -9.15 -31.35 3.23
N GLN A 36 -8.98 -31.52 4.54
CA GLN A 36 -9.98 -31.10 5.54
C GLN A 36 -10.21 -29.59 5.52
N LEU A 37 -9.15 -28.79 5.42
CA LEU A 37 -9.25 -27.33 5.28
C LEU A 37 -9.97 -26.95 3.98
N ALA A 38 -9.72 -27.66 2.89
CA ALA A 38 -10.38 -27.43 1.61
C ALA A 38 -11.90 -27.68 1.69
N GLU A 39 -12.31 -28.79 2.31
CA GLU A 39 -13.71 -29.09 2.58
C GLU A 39 -14.37 -28.02 3.47
N LEU A 40 -13.69 -27.59 4.53
CA LEU A 40 -14.19 -26.53 5.41
C LEU A 40 -14.37 -25.21 4.67
N VAL A 41 -13.40 -24.83 3.85
CA VAL A 41 -13.45 -23.63 3.01
C VAL A 41 -14.64 -23.70 2.05
N GLN A 42 -14.83 -24.82 1.35
CA GLN A 42 -15.97 -24.99 0.43
C GLN A 42 -17.33 -24.97 1.14
N ARG A 43 -17.42 -25.54 2.35
CA ARG A 43 -18.68 -25.58 3.12
C ARG A 43 -19.03 -24.23 3.77
N ARG A 44 -18.03 -23.47 4.21
CA ARG A 44 -18.24 -22.24 5.00
C ARG A 44 -18.24 -20.97 4.15
N LEU A 45 -17.47 -20.95 3.07
CA LEU A 45 -17.39 -19.79 2.19
C LEU A 45 -18.26 -20.05 0.96
N SER A 46 -19.09 -19.06 0.62
CA SER A 46 -19.81 -19.05 -0.66
C SER A 46 -18.82 -18.75 -1.80
N LEU A 47 -17.98 -19.73 -2.14
CA LEU A 47 -16.97 -19.56 -3.19
C LEU A 47 -17.62 -19.24 -4.55
N ALA A 48 -18.80 -19.82 -4.81
CA ALA A 48 -19.61 -19.58 -6.00
C ALA A 48 -20.01 -18.11 -6.20
N SER A 49 -20.33 -17.36 -5.13
CA SER A 49 -20.63 -15.92 -5.24
C SER A 49 -19.40 -15.08 -5.58
N SER A 50 -18.21 -15.64 -5.42
CA SER A 50 -16.92 -14.99 -5.71
C SER A 50 -16.38 -15.37 -7.09
N GLY A 51 -17.10 -16.23 -7.84
CA GLY A 51 -16.61 -16.83 -9.09
C GLY A 51 -15.44 -17.78 -8.88
N MET A 52 -15.19 -18.25 -7.65
CA MET A 52 -14.14 -19.21 -7.33
C MET A 52 -14.76 -20.59 -7.19
N GLU A 53 -14.14 -21.58 -7.82
CA GLU A 53 -14.52 -22.99 -7.70
C GLU A 53 -13.33 -23.78 -7.19
N LEU A 54 -13.58 -24.65 -6.20
CA LEU A 54 -12.57 -25.50 -5.60
C LEU A 54 -12.93 -26.95 -5.92
N GLU A 55 -12.13 -27.59 -6.77
CA GLU A 55 -12.28 -29.01 -7.09
C GLU A 55 -11.69 -29.86 -5.98
N LEU A 56 -12.52 -30.71 -5.36
CA LEU A 56 -12.10 -31.69 -4.36
C LEU A 56 -12.04 -33.11 -4.96
N PRO A 57 -11.08 -33.95 -4.53
CA PRO A 57 -9.98 -33.65 -3.61
C PRO A 57 -8.95 -32.71 -4.26
N LEU A 58 -8.32 -31.86 -3.45
CA LEU A 58 -7.31 -30.92 -3.96
C LEU A 58 -6.14 -31.66 -4.59
N ARG A 59 -5.91 -31.35 -5.88
CA ARG A 59 -4.74 -31.83 -6.64
C ARG A 59 -3.85 -30.66 -7.00
N LEU A 60 -2.94 -30.34 -6.07
CA LEU A 60 -2.06 -29.20 -6.23
C LEU A 60 -1.09 -29.40 -7.40
N ARG A 61 -1.04 -28.40 -8.28
CA ARG A 61 0.00 -28.27 -9.30
C ARG A 61 1.11 -27.35 -8.78
N PRO A 62 2.35 -27.49 -9.28
CA PRO A 62 3.39 -26.51 -9.00
C PRO A 62 2.88 -25.10 -9.35
N PRO A 63 3.02 -24.12 -8.43
CA PRO A 63 2.52 -22.77 -8.67
C PRO A 63 3.35 -22.10 -9.78
N THR A 64 2.69 -21.23 -10.55
CA THR A 64 3.39 -20.31 -11.44
C THR A 64 4.20 -19.29 -10.63
N SER A 65 5.15 -18.59 -11.27
CA SER A 65 5.94 -17.56 -10.60
C SER A 65 5.07 -16.46 -9.97
N LEU A 66 3.96 -16.10 -10.61
CA LEU A 66 2.99 -15.15 -10.07
C LEU A 66 2.26 -15.73 -8.86
N GLN A 67 1.77 -16.97 -8.93
CA GLN A 67 1.11 -17.63 -7.80
C GLN A 67 2.05 -17.78 -6.60
N ALA A 68 3.31 -18.17 -6.82
CA ALA A 68 4.30 -18.29 -5.75
C ALA A 68 4.58 -16.94 -5.07
N LYS A 69 4.60 -15.84 -5.84
CA LYS A 69 4.70 -14.48 -5.29
C LYS A 69 3.48 -14.13 -4.44
N LEU A 70 2.27 -14.38 -4.94
CA LEU A 70 1.03 -14.10 -4.21
C LEU A 70 0.91 -14.93 -2.92
N ILE A 71 1.28 -16.21 -2.95
CA ILE A 71 1.33 -17.05 -1.74
C ILE A 71 2.30 -16.48 -0.71
N ARG A 72 3.48 -16.02 -1.14
CA ARG A 72 4.44 -15.34 -0.24
C ARG A 72 3.85 -14.10 0.39
N GLU A 73 3.12 -13.30 -0.38
CA GLU A 73 2.45 -12.10 0.12
C GLU A 73 1.33 -12.44 1.11
N CYS A 74 0.56 -13.52 0.89
CA CYS A 74 -0.44 -13.99 1.86
C CYS A 74 0.20 -14.48 3.17
N VAL A 75 1.31 -15.20 3.09
CA VAL A 75 2.05 -15.64 4.29
C VAL A 75 2.59 -14.44 5.06
N LEU A 76 3.10 -13.43 4.36
CA LEU A 76 3.55 -12.17 4.97
C LEU A 76 2.41 -11.46 5.71
N ASP A 77 1.23 -11.38 5.11
CA ASP A 77 0.06 -10.75 5.75
C ASP A 77 -0.36 -11.50 7.04
N GLY A 78 -0.20 -12.82 7.07
CA GLY A 78 -0.53 -13.67 8.23
C GLY A 78 0.51 -13.68 9.35
N LEU A 79 1.76 -13.30 9.05
CA LEU A 79 2.90 -13.34 9.98
C LEU A 79 3.53 -11.95 10.16
N ILE A 80 2.71 -10.91 10.09
CA ILE A 80 3.17 -9.51 10.17
C ILE A 80 3.64 -9.13 11.58
N ASP A 81 3.24 -9.89 12.59
CA ASP A 81 3.71 -9.86 13.97
C ASP A 81 5.10 -10.52 14.14
N HIS A 82 5.39 -11.55 13.36
CA HIS A 82 6.67 -12.27 13.38
C HIS A 82 7.69 -11.72 12.38
N VAL A 83 7.93 -10.41 12.45
CA VAL A 83 8.97 -9.73 11.65
C VAL A 83 10.25 -9.58 12.45
N ALA A 84 11.38 -9.96 11.85
CA ALA A 84 12.71 -9.75 12.39
C ALA A 84 13.58 -8.91 11.45
N VAL A 85 14.36 -7.99 12.03
CA VAL A 85 15.21 -7.03 11.31
C VAL A 85 16.67 -7.32 11.63
N ALA A 86 17.52 -7.34 10.62
CA ALA A 86 18.95 -7.54 10.78
C ALA A 86 19.55 -6.40 11.61
N CYS A 87 20.32 -6.76 12.64
CA CYS A 87 20.99 -5.81 13.53
C CYS A 87 22.48 -6.23 13.65
N PRO A 88 23.35 -5.73 12.75
CA PRO A 88 24.77 -6.06 12.76
C PRO A 88 25.49 -5.65 14.06
N ASP A 89 24.96 -4.65 14.78
CA ASP A 89 25.54 -4.13 16.02
C ASP A 89 25.55 -5.17 17.15
N LEU A 90 24.60 -6.11 17.15
CA LEU A 90 24.51 -7.21 18.13
C LEU A 90 25.34 -8.43 17.75
N GLY A 91 25.92 -8.45 16.55
CA GLY A 91 26.79 -9.51 16.07
C GLY A 91 26.54 -9.94 14.63
N SER A 92 27.41 -10.81 14.13
CA SER A 92 27.31 -11.32 12.75
C SER A 92 26.03 -12.12 12.55
N HIS A 93 25.25 -11.77 11.54
CA HIS A 93 23.96 -12.39 11.20
C HIS A 93 22.92 -12.40 12.34
N ALA A 94 23.02 -11.44 13.26
CA ALA A 94 22.04 -11.24 14.31
C ALA A 94 20.82 -10.47 13.78
N TYR A 95 19.64 -10.85 14.27
CA TYR A 95 18.37 -10.18 14.03
C TYR A 95 17.73 -9.80 15.36
N ILE A 96 16.87 -8.80 15.33
CA ILE A 96 15.98 -8.42 16.44
C ILE A 96 14.53 -8.67 16.05
N CYS A 97 13.72 -9.11 17.00
CA CYS A 97 12.29 -9.33 16.84
C CYS A 97 11.53 -8.81 18.07
N ALA A 98 10.24 -8.52 17.91
CA ALA A 98 9.43 -7.96 18.98
C ALA A 98 9.31 -8.91 20.18
N ASP A 99 9.18 -10.22 19.92
CA ASP A 99 8.93 -11.25 20.94
C ASP A 99 10.02 -11.34 22.00
N LEU A 100 11.29 -11.13 21.61
CA LEU A 100 12.45 -11.23 22.49
C LEU A 100 13.04 -9.85 22.88
N GLY A 101 12.55 -8.78 22.26
CA GLY A 101 13.06 -7.41 22.44
C GLY A 101 14.38 -7.14 21.72
N ARG A 102 14.86 -5.89 21.83
CA ARG A 102 16.08 -5.42 21.13
C ARG A 102 17.39 -5.95 21.76
N GLU A 103 17.36 -6.42 23.00
CA GLU A 103 18.57 -6.84 23.73
C GLU A 103 19.02 -8.26 23.39
N LYS A 104 18.09 -9.11 22.94
CA LYS A 104 18.33 -10.53 22.71
C LYS A 104 18.44 -10.82 21.21
N PRO A 105 19.65 -11.07 20.68
CA PRO A 105 19.80 -11.39 19.27
C PRO A 105 19.20 -12.76 18.96
N VAL A 106 18.60 -12.84 17.77
CA VAL A 106 18.01 -14.05 17.21
C VAL A 106 18.68 -14.37 15.89
N PHE A 107 18.89 -15.65 15.62
CA PHE A 107 19.62 -16.12 14.44
C PHE A 107 18.73 -16.99 13.56
N ILE A 108 19.00 -17.05 12.26
CA ILE A 108 18.29 -17.96 11.37
C ILE A 108 18.78 -19.39 11.64
N HIS A 109 17.86 -20.31 11.90
CA HIS A 109 18.19 -21.73 12.07
C HIS A 109 18.73 -22.33 10.76
N ASN A 110 19.71 -23.22 10.85
CA ASN A 110 20.38 -23.83 9.68
C ASN A 110 19.44 -24.67 8.78
N SER A 111 18.31 -25.13 9.32
CA SER A 111 17.29 -25.86 8.58
C SER A 111 16.41 -24.96 7.71
N SER A 112 16.36 -23.65 7.98
CA SER A 112 15.63 -22.72 7.11
C SER A 112 16.39 -22.55 5.80
N ASN A 113 15.67 -22.61 4.68
CA ASN A 113 16.26 -22.34 3.36
C ASN A 113 16.87 -20.93 3.29
N THR A 114 16.31 -19.98 4.04
CA THR A 114 16.79 -18.60 4.08
C THR A 114 18.19 -18.47 4.69
N PHE A 115 18.62 -19.44 5.51
CA PHE A 115 19.98 -19.51 6.05
C PHE A 115 21.06 -19.57 4.97
N ARG A 116 20.72 -20.10 3.78
CA ARG A 116 21.67 -20.31 2.67
C ARG A 116 21.88 -19.07 1.81
N TYR A 117 21.00 -18.06 1.89
CA TYR A 117 21.11 -16.87 1.04
C TYR A 117 22.28 -15.98 1.45
N ARG A 118 23.03 -15.49 0.46
CA ARG A 118 24.09 -14.50 0.63
C ARG A 118 23.91 -13.40 -0.43
N PRO A 119 23.84 -12.11 -0.06
CA PRO A 119 23.84 -11.57 1.31
C PRO A 119 22.60 -12.00 2.11
N SER A 120 22.69 -11.97 3.44
CA SER A 120 21.55 -12.28 4.31
C SER A 120 20.47 -11.19 4.17
N PRO A 121 19.17 -11.53 4.09
CA PRO A 121 18.12 -10.52 3.96
C PRO A 121 18.11 -9.56 5.15
N SER A 122 17.84 -8.27 4.89
CA SER A 122 17.76 -7.26 5.94
C SER A 122 16.52 -7.40 6.81
N VAL A 123 15.42 -7.87 6.23
CA VAL A 123 14.17 -8.14 6.94
C VAL A 123 13.69 -9.55 6.59
N ILE A 124 13.27 -10.28 7.61
CA ILE A 124 12.72 -11.62 7.46
C ILE A 124 11.43 -11.75 8.25
N VAL A 125 10.58 -12.65 7.81
CA VAL A 125 9.43 -13.13 8.56
C VAL A 125 9.73 -14.56 8.99
N PHE A 126 9.32 -14.95 10.19
CA PHE A 126 9.52 -16.28 10.73
C PHE A 126 8.21 -16.88 11.24
N ASN A 127 8.19 -18.20 11.41
CA ASN A 127 7.00 -18.89 11.94
C ASN A 127 7.12 -19.15 13.45
N GLU A 128 8.30 -19.58 13.90
CA GLU A 128 8.55 -19.92 15.30
C GLU A 128 9.97 -19.58 15.73
N ILE A 129 10.17 -19.38 17.03
CA ILE A 129 11.48 -19.21 17.67
C ILE A 129 11.72 -20.40 18.59
N ILE A 130 12.85 -21.08 18.40
CA ILE A 130 13.34 -22.12 19.31
C ILE A 130 14.49 -21.55 20.13
N SER A 131 14.35 -21.62 21.45
CA SER A 131 15.36 -21.17 22.39
C SER A 131 16.13 -22.37 22.94
N THR A 132 17.44 -22.40 22.71
CA THR A 132 18.37 -23.37 23.32
C THR A 132 19.43 -22.60 24.11
N HIS A 133 20.72 -22.73 23.76
CA HIS A 133 21.78 -21.82 24.22
C HIS A 133 21.71 -20.45 23.53
N LYS A 134 21.11 -20.40 22.33
CA LYS A 134 20.79 -19.19 21.57
C LYS A 134 19.36 -19.27 21.05
N HIS A 135 18.83 -18.14 20.61
CA HIS A 135 17.50 -18.05 20.00
C HIS A 135 17.61 -18.22 18.49
N PHE A 136 16.83 -19.15 17.94
CA PHE A 136 16.84 -19.47 16.51
C PHE A 136 15.44 -19.38 15.91
N MET A 137 15.30 -18.64 14.81
CA MET A 137 14.08 -18.57 14.01
C MET A 137 14.02 -19.73 13.01
N ARG A 138 12.84 -20.35 12.88
CA ARG A 138 12.56 -21.38 11.88
C ARG A 138 11.56 -20.90 10.84
N ASP A 139 11.60 -21.60 9.70
CA ASP A 139 10.74 -21.36 8.54
C ASP A 139 10.74 -19.91 8.06
N CYS A 140 11.93 -19.30 8.09
CA CYS A 140 12.11 -17.91 7.71
C CYS A 140 11.90 -17.66 6.22
N ILE A 141 11.30 -16.53 5.88
CA ILE A 141 11.16 -16.00 4.52
C ILE A 141 11.82 -14.62 4.47
N GLY A 142 12.72 -14.41 3.51
CA GLY A 142 13.27 -13.08 3.23
C GLY A 142 12.22 -12.16 2.62
N VAL A 143 12.10 -10.95 3.17
CA VAL A 143 11.12 -9.96 2.76
C VAL A 143 11.81 -8.69 2.29
N ASP A 144 11.34 -8.13 1.19
CA ASP A 144 11.77 -6.81 0.72
C ASP A 144 11.17 -5.75 1.66
N PRO A 145 11.98 -4.90 2.32
CA PRO A 145 11.47 -3.82 3.16
C PRO A 145 10.51 -2.88 2.43
N LEU A 146 10.67 -2.70 1.11
CA LEU A 146 9.76 -1.90 0.30
C LEU A 146 8.35 -2.51 0.22
N LEU A 147 8.25 -3.85 0.26
CA LEU A 147 6.96 -4.53 0.28
C LEU A 147 6.22 -4.25 1.59
N LEU A 148 6.92 -4.31 2.74
CA LEU A 148 6.34 -3.92 4.04
C LEU A 148 5.88 -2.46 4.04
N ALA A 149 6.69 -1.56 3.50
CA ALA A 149 6.33 -0.15 3.40
C ALA A 149 5.05 0.06 2.55
N LYS A 150 4.92 -0.65 1.42
CA LYS A 150 3.69 -0.63 0.61
C LYS A 150 2.48 -1.18 1.37
N ARG A 151 2.65 -2.20 2.21
CA ARG A 151 1.58 -2.74 3.06
C ARG A 151 1.16 -1.75 4.14
N ALA A 152 2.10 -1.00 4.70
CA ALA A 152 1.81 0.09 5.63
C ALA A 152 0.98 1.20 4.96
N ALA A 153 1.30 1.55 3.70
CA ALA A 153 0.53 2.53 2.93
C ALA A 153 -0.93 2.12 2.67
N LEU A 154 -1.22 0.81 2.62
CA LEU A 154 -2.59 0.30 2.49
C LEU A 154 -3.39 0.39 3.79
N GLY A 155 -2.75 0.67 4.94
CA GLY A 155 -3.43 0.89 6.22
C GLY A 155 -4.19 -0.33 6.78
N LYS A 156 -3.83 -1.55 6.37
CA LYS A 156 -4.56 -2.78 6.76
C LYS A 156 -4.15 -3.35 8.12
N SER A 157 -2.96 -3.04 8.60
CA SER A 157 -2.40 -3.60 9.84
C SER A 157 -2.01 -2.49 10.82
N PRO A 158 -2.39 -2.58 12.10
CA PRO A 158 -1.97 -1.61 13.12
C PRO A 158 -0.48 -1.72 13.48
N LEU A 159 0.19 -2.82 13.13
CA LEU A 159 1.62 -3.01 13.39
C LEU A 159 2.50 -2.23 12.40
N LEU A 160 1.91 -1.83 11.28
CA LEU A 160 2.56 -1.03 10.24
C LEU A 160 1.94 0.37 10.23
N GLN A 161 2.66 1.34 10.76
CA GLN A 161 2.16 2.70 10.84
C GLN A 161 2.69 3.53 9.67
N LEU A 162 1.76 4.20 8.97
CA LEU A 162 2.14 5.24 8.04
C LEU A 162 2.66 6.45 8.83
N GLY A 163 3.91 6.83 8.59
CA GLY A 163 4.51 8.01 9.19
C GLY A 163 3.94 9.32 8.63
N GLU A 164 4.56 10.44 8.99
CA GLU A 164 4.20 11.75 8.45
C GLU A 164 4.51 11.87 6.95
N PHE A 165 3.72 12.68 6.25
CA PHE A 165 3.98 13.00 4.85
C PHE A 165 5.19 13.91 4.74
N LEU A 166 6.15 13.50 3.90
CA LEU A 166 7.38 14.22 3.68
C LEU A 166 7.12 15.50 2.86
N PRO A 167 7.84 16.59 3.16
CA PRO A 167 7.82 17.79 2.34
C PRO A 167 8.62 17.62 1.03
N VAL A 168 9.57 16.68 1.02
CA VAL A 168 10.44 16.35 -0.11
C VAL A 168 10.49 14.83 -0.27
N PRO A 169 10.11 14.26 -1.43
CA PRO A 169 9.55 14.92 -2.60
C PRO A 169 8.20 15.61 -2.32
N ALA A 170 7.92 16.71 -3.02
CA ALA A 170 6.75 17.53 -2.74
C ALA A 170 5.44 16.80 -3.07
N PRO A 171 4.40 16.90 -2.22
CA PRO A 171 3.09 16.33 -2.49
C PRO A 171 2.46 17.00 -3.72
N ARG A 172 1.79 16.20 -4.54
CA ARG A 172 1.22 16.65 -5.82
C ARG A 172 -0.11 15.98 -6.12
N TYR A 173 -0.94 16.70 -6.84
CA TYR A 173 -2.17 16.16 -7.41
C TYR A 173 -1.87 15.57 -8.81
N MET A 174 -2.43 14.40 -9.11
CA MET A 174 -2.30 13.73 -10.40
C MET A 174 -3.59 13.93 -11.21
N PRO A 175 -3.59 14.76 -12.27
CA PRO A 175 -4.80 15.02 -13.05
C PRO A 175 -5.36 13.81 -13.80
N GLU A 176 -4.51 12.81 -14.06
CA GLU A 176 -4.87 11.57 -14.76
C GLU A 176 -5.67 10.62 -13.87
N GLN A 177 -5.22 10.45 -12.63
CA GLN A 177 -5.84 9.54 -11.65
C GLN A 177 -6.88 10.23 -10.77
N ASP A 178 -6.90 11.56 -10.77
CA ASP A 178 -7.73 12.38 -9.88
C ASP A 178 -7.44 12.14 -8.38
N THR A 179 -6.17 11.83 -8.06
CA THR A 179 -5.69 11.53 -6.71
C THR A 179 -4.61 12.50 -6.25
N VAL A 180 -4.46 12.61 -4.93
CA VAL A 180 -3.38 13.35 -4.30
C VAL A 180 -2.33 12.34 -3.84
N LEU A 181 -1.12 12.51 -4.35
CA LEU A 181 0.04 11.73 -3.96
C LEU A 181 0.92 12.47 -2.96
N ALA A 182 1.44 11.72 -2.02
CA ALA A 182 2.50 12.16 -1.13
C ALA A 182 3.50 11.03 -0.90
N PHE A 183 4.63 11.36 -0.29
CA PHE A 183 5.62 10.38 0.15
C PHE A 183 5.59 10.30 1.66
N ALA A 184 5.72 9.11 2.22
CA ALA A 184 5.81 8.90 3.66
C ALA A 184 6.82 7.80 3.95
N SER A 185 7.45 7.87 5.12
CA SER A 185 8.34 6.82 5.62
C SER A 185 7.59 6.05 6.70
N PRO A 186 7.07 4.85 6.40
CA PRO A 186 6.34 4.06 7.38
C PRO A 186 7.29 3.47 8.42
N SER A 187 6.73 2.95 9.50
CA SER A 187 7.48 2.21 10.51
C SER A 187 6.80 0.90 10.88
N TYR A 188 7.62 -0.09 11.25
CA TYR A 188 7.17 -1.28 11.94
C TYR A 188 7.19 -1.00 13.44
N VAL A 189 5.99 -0.82 14.00
CA VAL A 189 5.78 -0.32 15.37
C VAL A 189 6.41 -1.21 16.45
N PRO A 190 6.29 -2.55 16.40
CA PRO A 190 6.81 -3.41 17.48
C PRO A 190 8.32 -3.32 17.70
N LEU A 191 9.07 -2.93 16.68
CA LEU A 191 10.52 -2.74 16.76
C LEU A 191 10.93 -1.27 16.64
N ASP A 192 9.97 -0.34 16.50
CA ASP A 192 10.23 1.05 16.13
C ASP A 192 11.27 1.16 14.99
N HIS A 193 11.04 0.34 13.95
CA HIS A 193 11.95 0.24 12.81
C HIS A 193 11.40 1.02 11.63
N MET A 194 12.15 2.03 11.17
CA MET A 194 11.79 2.83 10.00
C MET A 194 11.95 2.02 8.72
N LEU A 195 10.89 1.98 7.92
CA LEU A 195 10.84 1.34 6.62
C LEU A 195 11.19 2.33 5.50
N PRO A 196 11.53 1.85 4.29
CA PRO A 196 11.80 2.74 3.16
C PRO A 196 10.63 3.65 2.82
N THR A 197 10.95 4.86 2.35
CA THR A 197 9.96 5.81 1.87
C THR A 197 9.16 5.24 0.70
N VAL A 198 7.85 5.38 0.76
CA VAL A 198 6.92 4.96 -0.29
C VAL A 198 6.02 6.09 -0.73
N GLU A 199 5.59 6.01 -1.98
CA GLU A 199 4.54 6.83 -2.56
C GLU A 199 3.18 6.33 -2.10
N VAL A 200 2.32 7.24 -1.64
CA VAL A 200 1.05 6.93 -0.99
C VAL A 200 -0.04 7.86 -1.51
N ASP A 201 -1.18 7.26 -1.87
CA ASP A 201 -2.42 7.99 -2.10
C ASP A 201 -2.93 8.54 -0.77
N VAL A 202 -3.02 9.86 -0.65
CA VAL A 202 -3.42 10.49 0.61
C VAL A 202 -4.88 10.15 0.92
N PRO A 203 -5.17 9.52 2.07
CA PRO A 203 -6.54 9.17 2.46
C PRO A 203 -7.46 10.38 2.53
N ALA A 204 -8.76 10.15 2.27
CA ALA A 204 -9.78 11.21 2.32
C ALA A 204 -10.01 11.77 3.73
N ASP A 205 -9.57 11.05 4.76
CA ASP A 205 -9.71 11.45 6.16
C ASP A 205 -8.62 12.42 6.63
N THR A 206 -7.60 12.67 5.81
CA THR A 206 -6.55 13.61 6.17
C THR A 206 -6.82 14.98 5.57
N ILE A 207 -6.88 16.03 6.42
CA ILE A 207 -7.00 17.43 5.97
C ILE A 207 -5.89 17.82 4.97
N PHE A 208 -4.71 17.19 5.08
CA PHE A 208 -3.58 17.36 4.18
C PHE A 208 -3.95 17.15 2.70
N ARG A 209 -4.80 16.15 2.40
CA ARG A 209 -5.30 15.90 1.04
C ARG A 209 -5.93 17.15 0.42
N TYR A 210 -6.79 17.80 1.18
CA TYR A 210 -7.55 18.98 0.74
C TYR A 210 -6.67 20.22 0.61
N LYS A 211 -5.62 20.34 1.44
CA LYS A 211 -4.61 21.39 1.27
C LYS A 211 -3.85 21.25 -0.05
N VAL A 212 -3.41 20.03 -0.38
CA VAL A 212 -2.70 19.75 -1.62
C VAL A 212 -3.62 19.92 -2.83
N LEU A 213 -4.87 19.46 -2.74
CA LEU A 213 -5.88 19.68 -3.78
C LEU A 213 -6.17 21.17 -3.99
N ALA A 214 -6.33 21.95 -2.92
CA ALA A 214 -6.56 23.39 -3.00
C ALA A 214 -5.38 24.12 -3.64
N LYS A 215 -4.14 23.74 -3.29
CA LYS A 215 -2.93 24.23 -3.97
C LYS A 215 -3.00 23.93 -5.48
N ALA A 216 -3.27 22.68 -5.86
CA ALA A 216 -3.36 22.26 -7.26
C ALA A 216 -4.51 22.94 -8.02
N LEU A 217 -5.61 23.24 -7.34
CA LEU A 217 -6.76 23.97 -7.90
C LEU A 217 -6.37 25.41 -8.23
N LEU A 218 -5.70 26.10 -7.30
CA LEU A 218 -5.19 27.46 -7.51
C LEU A 218 -4.12 27.51 -8.62
N GLU A 219 -3.32 26.45 -8.76
CA GLU A 219 -2.36 26.30 -9.87
C GLU A 219 -3.03 25.95 -11.21
N GLY A 220 -4.34 25.69 -11.23
CA GLY A 220 -5.10 25.33 -12.43
C GLY A 220 -4.88 23.90 -12.93
N GLN A 221 -4.27 23.03 -12.12
CA GLN A 221 -4.01 21.63 -12.48
C GLN A 221 -5.25 20.74 -12.35
N VAL A 222 -6.17 21.09 -11.45
CA VAL A 222 -7.39 20.32 -11.19
C VAL A 222 -8.39 20.51 -12.33
N ILE A 223 -8.61 21.74 -12.80
CA ILE A 223 -9.57 22.04 -13.87
C ILE A 223 -8.90 22.83 -14.99
N PRO A 224 -8.87 22.31 -16.23
CA PRO A 224 -8.35 23.06 -17.37
C PRO A 224 -9.27 24.27 -17.65
N GLY A 225 -8.69 25.47 -17.65
CA GLY A 225 -9.41 26.74 -17.84
C GLY A 225 -9.75 27.48 -16.53
N PHE A 226 -9.29 26.98 -15.39
CA PHE A 226 -9.36 27.71 -14.13
C PHE A 226 -8.48 28.98 -14.22
N PRO A 227 -8.95 30.17 -13.79
CA PRO A 227 -8.18 31.41 -13.87
C PRO A 227 -7.05 31.41 -12.83
N SER A 228 -5.93 30.76 -13.14
CA SER A 228 -4.74 30.69 -12.30
C SER A 228 -3.79 31.89 -12.48
N VAL A 229 -4.18 32.89 -13.27
CA VAL A 229 -3.40 34.08 -13.57
C VAL A 229 -3.69 35.19 -12.56
N ASN A 230 -2.64 35.90 -12.12
CA ASN A 230 -2.70 37.06 -11.22
C ASN A 230 -3.21 36.79 -9.78
N LEU A 231 -2.81 35.67 -9.17
CA LEU A 231 -3.10 35.42 -7.75
C LEU A 231 -2.36 36.41 -6.84
N LEU A 232 -3.05 36.91 -5.82
CA LEU A 232 -2.52 37.82 -4.80
C LEU A 232 -1.43 37.18 -3.91
N ALA A 233 -1.40 35.84 -3.84
CA ALA A 233 -0.44 35.08 -3.06
C ALA A 233 -0.06 33.79 -3.79
N ARG A 234 1.12 33.25 -3.47
CA ARG A 234 1.59 31.98 -4.04
C ARG A 234 0.71 30.82 -3.54
N PRO A 235 0.24 29.91 -4.42
CA PRO A 235 -0.55 28.73 -4.03
C PRO A 235 0.11 27.86 -2.95
N SER A 236 1.44 27.80 -2.89
CA SER A 236 2.19 27.09 -1.85
C SER A 236 1.86 27.54 -0.43
N LEU A 237 1.34 28.77 -0.25
CA LEU A 237 0.91 29.29 1.04
C LEU A 237 -0.15 28.41 1.71
N VAL A 238 -0.97 27.69 0.92
CA VAL A 238 -2.01 26.77 1.41
C VAL A 238 -1.43 25.66 2.29
N LEU A 239 -0.21 25.20 2.00
CA LEU A 239 0.43 24.13 2.76
C LEU A 239 0.97 24.61 4.12
N HIS A 240 1.46 25.85 4.17
CA HIS A 240 2.24 26.36 5.31
C HIS A 240 1.46 27.30 6.25
N ALA A 241 0.39 27.96 5.78
CA ALA A 241 -0.33 28.98 6.57
C ALA A 241 -1.85 28.68 6.67
N PRO A 242 -2.26 27.63 7.40
CA PRO A 242 -3.66 27.21 7.50
C PRO A 242 -4.55 28.25 8.20
N THR A 243 -3.99 29.13 9.03
CA THR A 243 -4.70 30.20 9.75
C THR A 243 -5.03 31.41 8.88
N ASN A 244 -4.46 31.51 7.67
CA ASN A 244 -4.73 32.63 6.79
C ASN A 244 -6.21 32.57 6.31
N PRO A 245 -6.99 33.66 6.42
CA PRO A 245 -8.41 33.66 6.05
C PRO A 245 -8.65 33.31 4.57
N ARG A 246 -7.66 33.54 3.69
CA ARG A 246 -7.69 33.11 2.28
C ARG A 246 -7.61 31.59 2.16
N VAL A 247 -6.72 30.97 2.92
CA VAL A 247 -6.50 29.52 2.92
C VAL A 247 -7.70 28.81 3.55
N ALA A 248 -8.14 29.26 4.73
CA ALA A 248 -9.32 28.72 5.41
C ALA A 248 -10.58 28.83 4.54
N GLY A 249 -10.72 29.90 3.75
CA GLY A 249 -11.85 30.10 2.84
C GLY A 249 -11.98 29.04 1.73
N ILE A 250 -10.89 28.34 1.38
CA ILE A 250 -10.91 27.26 0.37
C ILE A 250 -10.81 25.89 1.03
N VAL A 251 -9.89 25.71 1.99
CA VAL A 251 -9.63 24.40 2.58
C VAL A 251 -10.78 23.94 3.47
N SER A 252 -11.41 24.85 4.24
CA SER A 252 -12.50 24.46 5.15
C SER A 252 -13.75 23.94 4.42
N PRO A 253 -14.26 24.61 3.36
CA PRO A 253 -15.38 24.07 2.60
C PRO A 253 -15.06 22.73 1.91
N LEU A 254 -13.84 22.57 1.40
CA LEU A 254 -13.37 21.30 0.81
C LEU A 254 -13.38 20.17 1.84
N TRP A 255 -12.85 20.42 3.04
CA TRP A 255 -12.83 19.44 4.14
C TRP A 255 -14.22 19.07 4.65
N GLN A 256 -15.09 20.07 4.86
CA GLN A 256 -16.44 19.87 5.39
C GLN A 256 -17.34 19.08 4.44
N ASN A 257 -17.23 19.34 3.14
CA ASN A 257 -18.00 18.63 2.11
C ASN A 257 -17.28 17.39 1.57
N LYS A 258 -16.11 17.03 2.14
CA LYS A 258 -15.27 15.89 1.73
C LYS A 258 -15.00 15.85 0.21
N VAL A 259 -14.80 17.04 -0.37
CA VAL A 259 -14.46 17.20 -1.79
C VAL A 259 -12.95 17.06 -1.97
N GLY A 260 -12.51 15.84 -2.20
CA GLY A 260 -11.09 15.43 -2.28
C GLY A 260 -10.61 15.10 -3.68
N SER A 261 -11.41 15.32 -4.73
CA SER A 261 -11.07 15.07 -6.13
C SER A 261 -11.80 16.05 -7.08
N ARG A 262 -11.34 16.13 -8.34
CA ARG A 262 -11.97 16.87 -9.43
C ARG A 262 -13.38 16.37 -9.71
N ALA A 263 -13.59 15.05 -9.76
CA ALA A 263 -14.91 14.47 -9.97
C ALA A 263 -15.90 14.93 -8.88
N GLN A 264 -15.50 14.82 -7.61
CA GLN A 264 -16.30 15.26 -6.46
C GLN A 264 -16.58 16.76 -6.48
N LEU A 265 -15.62 17.56 -6.96
CA LEU A 265 -15.79 19.01 -7.08
C LEU A 265 -16.85 19.36 -8.15
N ILE A 266 -16.83 18.68 -9.29
CA ILE A 266 -17.81 18.87 -10.36
C ILE A 266 -19.21 18.44 -9.92
N GLU A 267 -19.32 17.30 -9.23
CA GLU A 267 -20.58 16.85 -8.64
C GLU A 267 -21.12 17.88 -7.64
N ARG A 268 -20.24 18.43 -6.79
CA ARG A 268 -20.66 19.45 -5.83
C ARG A 268 -21.15 20.73 -6.50
N TRP A 269 -20.52 21.15 -7.60
CA TRP A 269 -20.97 22.30 -8.40
C TRP A 269 -22.29 22.08 -9.13
N ALA A 270 -22.66 20.84 -9.44
CA ALA A 270 -23.98 20.54 -9.99
C ALA A 270 -25.09 20.83 -8.96
N VAL A 271 -24.80 20.68 -7.67
CA VAL A 271 -25.74 20.93 -6.56
C VAL A 271 -25.69 22.40 -6.10
N ASP A 272 -24.48 22.93 -5.90
CA ASP A 272 -24.25 24.31 -5.50
C ASP A 272 -23.26 24.96 -6.46
N SER A 273 -23.82 25.70 -7.43
CA SER A 273 -23.03 26.37 -8.46
C SER A 273 -22.11 27.45 -7.89
N ARG A 274 -22.32 27.94 -6.66
CA ARG A 274 -21.47 28.97 -6.02
C ARG A 274 -20.44 28.40 -5.04
N PHE A 275 -20.40 27.07 -4.86
CA PHE A 275 -19.45 26.42 -3.97
C PHE A 275 -18.00 26.84 -4.29
N LEU A 276 -17.22 27.22 -3.29
CA LEU A 276 -15.83 27.77 -3.38
C LEU A 276 -15.65 29.16 -4.03
N LEU A 277 -16.67 29.78 -4.60
CA LEU A 277 -16.55 31.09 -5.26
C LEU A 277 -16.02 32.17 -4.31
N GLU A 278 -16.67 32.34 -3.15
CA GLU A 278 -16.27 33.33 -2.14
C GLU A 278 -14.89 33.06 -1.54
N GLY A 279 -14.51 31.78 -1.45
CA GLY A 279 -13.17 31.36 -1.05
C GLY A 279 -12.12 31.78 -2.08
N PHE A 280 -12.41 31.57 -3.36
CA PHE A 280 -11.52 31.87 -4.47
C PHE A 280 -11.38 33.36 -4.76
N LEU A 281 -12.44 34.17 -4.65
CA LEU A 281 -12.38 35.63 -4.84
C LEU A 281 -11.36 36.31 -3.92
N LYS A 282 -11.10 35.76 -2.73
CA LYS A 282 -10.08 36.26 -1.79
C LYS A 282 -8.64 36.09 -2.29
N TRP A 283 -8.42 35.28 -3.32
CA TRP A 283 -7.11 35.01 -3.91
C TRP A 283 -6.80 35.87 -5.14
N ILE A 284 -7.76 36.63 -5.65
CA ILE A 284 -7.66 37.42 -6.90
C ILE A 284 -7.93 38.91 -6.59
N PRO A 285 -7.34 39.86 -7.33
CA PRO A 285 -7.65 41.28 -7.19
C PRO A 285 -9.12 41.57 -7.47
N ALA A 286 -9.66 42.61 -6.81
CA ALA A 286 -11.06 43.02 -6.93
C ALA A 286 -11.49 43.33 -8.38
N SER A 287 -10.55 43.77 -9.22
CA SER A 287 -10.79 44.05 -10.64
C SER A 287 -11.23 42.83 -11.46
N MET A 288 -10.89 41.61 -11.02
CA MET A 288 -11.23 40.37 -11.73
C MET A 288 -12.44 39.65 -11.11
N HIS A 289 -13.05 40.20 -10.06
CA HIS A 289 -14.13 39.54 -9.33
C HIS A 289 -15.39 39.38 -10.16
N GLU A 290 -15.74 40.38 -10.98
CA GLU A 290 -16.93 40.34 -11.83
C GLU A 290 -16.78 39.30 -12.95
N ASP A 291 -15.64 39.26 -13.63
CA ASP A 291 -15.34 38.29 -14.68
C ASP A 291 -15.40 36.84 -14.17
N VAL A 292 -14.85 36.60 -12.98
CA VAL A 292 -14.86 35.27 -12.36
C VAL A 292 -16.26 34.88 -11.92
N ARG A 293 -17.07 35.79 -11.37
CA ARG A 293 -18.46 35.53 -11.00
C ARG A 293 -19.32 35.16 -12.20
N LEU A 294 -19.10 35.81 -13.35
CA LEU A 294 -19.84 35.53 -14.60
C LEU A 294 -19.48 34.16 -15.20
N ASN A 295 -18.22 33.75 -15.08
CA ASN A 295 -17.70 32.50 -15.66
C ASN A 295 -17.70 31.32 -14.69
N TRP A 296 -18.34 31.46 -13.53
CA TRP A 296 -18.42 30.43 -12.50
C TRP A 296 -19.70 29.57 -12.63
N PRO A 297 -19.64 28.24 -12.45
CA PRO A 297 -18.45 27.40 -12.26
C PRO A 297 -17.65 27.21 -13.56
N PRO A 298 -16.31 27.13 -13.49
CA PRO A 298 -15.47 26.90 -14.66
C PRO A 298 -15.77 25.53 -15.24
N LYS A 299 -16.52 25.50 -16.34
CA LYS A 299 -16.79 24.27 -17.09
C LYS A 299 -15.46 23.79 -17.64
N ALA A 300 -15.14 22.51 -17.44
CA ALA A 300 -13.99 21.88 -18.09
C ALA A 300 -14.15 22.07 -19.61
N SER A 301 -13.47 23.06 -20.18
CA SER A 301 -13.61 23.32 -21.60
C SER A 301 -12.98 22.15 -22.35
N LYS A 302 -13.68 21.65 -23.37
CA LYS A 302 -13.20 20.60 -24.29
C LYS A 302 -11.95 21.01 -25.09
N GLN A 303 -11.29 22.12 -24.77
CA GLN A 303 -10.22 22.71 -25.58
C GLN A 303 -8.85 22.04 -25.42
N SER A 304 -8.60 21.24 -24.36
CA SER A 304 -7.34 20.50 -24.22
C SER A 304 -7.27 19.21 -25.05
N ALA A 305 -8.41 18.66 -25.48
CA ALA A 305 -8.45 17.50 -26.38
C ALA A 305 -8.15 17.88 -27.85
N ALA A 306 -8.35 19.14 -28.22
CA ALA A 306 -8.11 19.63 -29.58
C ALA A 306 -6.64 20.02 -29.82
N ARG A 307 -5.91 20.48 -28.79
CA ARG A 307 -4.47 20.78 -28.93
C ARG A 307 -3.60 19.52 -28.98
N ARG A 308 -3.97 18.43 -28.28
CA ARG A 308 -3.18 17.18 -28.32
C ARG A 308 -3.33 16.38 -29.62
N ARG A 309 -4.39 16.58 -30.42
CA ARG A 309 -4.49 15.99 -31.77
C ARG A 309 -3.79 16.79 -32.86
N GLY A 310 -3.34 18.02 -32.57
CA GLY A 310 -2.61 18.86 -33.52
C GLY A 310 -1.11 18.56 -33.59
N ASP A 311 -0.52 18.02 -32.51
CA ASP A 311 0.92 17.82 -32.39
C ASP A 311 1.39 16.39 -32.75
N GLU A 312 0.48 15.46 -33.07
CA GLU A 312 0.83 14.11 -33.55
C GLU A 312 0.90 14.01 -35.09
N ASN A 313 0.74 15.11 -35.83
CA ASN A 313 0.81 15.11 -37.30
C ASN A 313 2.05 15.79 -37.90
N PHE A 314 3.05 16.13 -37.09
CA PHE A 314 4.37 16.55 -37.60
C PHE A 314 5.49 16.12 -36.65
N ARG A 315 5.90 14.85 -36.74
CA ARG A 315 7.30 14.37 -36.78
C ARG A 315 7.38 12.86 -36.82
#